data_AF-A0A093SS13-F1
#
_entry.id   AF-A0A093SS13-F1
#
_cell.length_a   1.000
_cell.length_b   1.000
_cell.length_c   1.000
_cell.angle_alpha   90.00
_cell.angle_beta   90.00
_cell.angle_gamma   90.00
#
_symmetry.space_group_name_H-M   'P 1'
#
loop_
_entity.id
_entity.type
_entity.pdbx_description
1 polymer ?
#
loop_
_entity_poly.entity_id
_entity_poly.type
_entity_poly.pdbx_seq_one_letter_code
_entity_poly.pdbx_strand_id
1 'polypeptide(L)' 'GRFRLDIRKRFSTQRVVEHWKRLPREAVTAPSLLIFKKHLDKALRDMV' A
#
# COMPACT_ATOMS: atom_id res chain seq x y z
N GLY A 1 4.30 18.67 14.14
CA GLY A 1 2.95 19.04 13.63
C GLY A 1 2.25 17.82 13.06
N ARG A 2 1.32 17.22 13.81
CA ARG A 2 0.60 15.99 13.43
C ARG A 2 -0.22 16.13 12.13
N PHE A 3 -0.65 17.35 11.81
CA PHE A 3 -1.48 17.67 10.64
C PHE A 3 -0.84 17.30 9.29
N ARG A 4 0.47 17.56 9.10
CA ARG A 4 1.15 17.25 7.83
C ARG A 4 1.36 15.75 7.61
N LEU A 5 1.55 15.00 8.70
CA LEU A 5 1.71 13.53 8.64
C LEU A 5 0.38 12.86 8.30
N ASP A 6 -0.71 13.30 8.91
CA ASP A 6 -2.04 12.71 8.70
C ASP A 6 -2.55 12.93 7.27
N ILE A 7 -2.29 14.12 6.69
CA ILE A 7 -2.59 14.42 5.28
C ILE A 7 -1.79 13.50 4.35
N ARG A 8 -0.48 13.35 4.57
CA ARG A 8 0.35 12.43 3.75
C ARG A 8 -0.16 10.99 3.84
N LYS A 9 -0.52 10.53 5.04
CA LYS A 9 -1.05 9.18 5.26
C LYS A 9 -2.36 8.96 4.48
N ARG A 10 -3.31 9.90 4.60
CA ARG A 10 -4.61 9.84 3.89
C ARG A 10 -4.46 9.87 2.37
N PHE A 11 -3.57 10.73 1.89
CA PHE A 11 -3.33 10.92 0.45
C PHE A 11 -2.60 9.72 -0.17
N SER A 12 -1.65 9.13 0.55
CA SER A 12 -0.99 7.89 0.15
C SER A 12 -1.97 6.73 0.05
N THR A 13 -2.85 6.54 1.04
CA THR A 13 -3.82 5.44 0.99
C THR A 13 -4.83 5.62 -0.16
N GLN A 14 -5.41 6.81 -0.34
CA GLN A 14 -6.38 7.04 -1.42
C GLN A 14 -5.76 6.91 -2.81
N ARG A 15 -4.59 7.51 -3.05
CA ARG A 15 -3.92 7.42 -4.36
C ARG A 15 -3.50 5.99 -4.67
N VAL A 16 -2.96 5.27 -3.69
CA VAL A 16 -2.58 3.87 -3.87
C VAL A 16 -3.82 3.04 -4.17
N VAL A 17 -4.91 3.17 -3.42
CA VAL A 17 -6.16 2.42 -3.67
C VAL A 17 -6.77 2.72 -5.05
N GLU A 18 -6.79 3.98 -5.48
CA GLU A 18 -7.25 4.33 -6.84
C GLU A 18 -6.34 3.76 -7.93
N HIS A 19 -5.03 3.79 -7.73
CA HIS A 19 -4.08 3.24 -8.70
C HIS A 19 -4.21 1.71 -8.80
N TRP A 20 -4.46 1.05 -7.67
CA TRP A 20 -4.71 -0.40 -7.61
C TRP A 20 -6.03 -0.79 -8.29
N LYS A 21 -7.07 0.05 -8.22
CA LYS A 21 -8.33 -0.17 -8.95
C LYS A 21 -8.19 0.00 -10.47
N ARG A 22 -7.15 0.68 -10.94
CA ARG A 22 -6.87 0.91 -12.38
C ARG A 22 -5.86 -0.07 -12.98
N LEU A 23 -5.17 -0.86 -12.15
CA LEU A 23 -4.22 -1.86 -12.62
C LEU A 23 -4.96 -3.11 -13.14
N PRO A 24 -4.45 -3.78 -14.19
CA PRO A 24 -5.02 -5.04 -14.67
C PRO A 24 -5.04 -6.05 -13.54
N ARG A 25 -6.17 -6.75 -13.36
CA ARG A 25 -6.30 -7.79 -12.34
C ARG A 25 -5.20 -8.83 -12.48
N GLU A 26 -4.73 -9.22 -13.67
CA GLU A 26 -3.59 -10.14 -13.80
C GLU A 26 -2.27 -9.56 -13.28
N ALA A 27 -1.99 -8.27 -13.49
CA ALA A 27 -0.78 -7.61 -12.96
C ALA A 27 -0.79 -7.52 -11.42
N VAL A 28 -2.00 -7.48 -10.86
CA VAL A 28 -2.30 -7.56 -9.43
C VAL A 28 -2.31 -9.03 -8.97
N THR A 29 -2.71 -10.00 -9.77
CA THR A 29 -2.82 -11.42 -9.34
C THR A 29 -1.56 -12.25 -9.62
N ALA A 30 -0.48 -11.60 -10.06
CA ALA A 30 0.83 -12.22 -10.27
C ALA A 30 1.59 -12.42 -8.94
N PRO A 31 2.66 -13.25 -8.90
CA PRO A 31 3.56 -13.46 -7.76
C PRO A 31 4.01 -12.16 -7.05
N SER A 32 3.98 -11.03 -7.75
CA SER A 32 4.23 -9.68 -7.24
C SER A 32 3.39 -9.32 -6.02
N LEU A 33 2.12 -9.69 -5.94
CA LEU A 33 1.24 -9.26 -4.84
C LEU A 33 1.39 -10.13 -3.60
N LEU A 34 1.64 -11.42 -3.77
CA LEU A 34 1.98 -12.31 -2.65
C LEU A 34 3.31 -11.87 -1.98
N ILE A 35 4.29 -11.49 -2.80
CA ILE A 35 5.56 -10.94 -2.35
C ILE A 35 5.36 -9.57 -1.69
N PHE A 36 4.57 -8.69 -2.30
CA PHE A 36 4.25 -7.37 -1.74
C PHE A 36 3.54 -7.47 -0.39
N LYS A 37 2.58 -8.39 -0.23
CA LYS A 37 1.89 -8.63 1.05
C LYS A 37 2.84 -9.16 2.13
N LYS A 38 3.76 -10.08 1.78
CA LYS A 38 4.82 -10.53 2.71
C LYS A 38 5.73 -9.39 3.16
N HIS A 39 6.10 -8.49 2.25
CA HIS A 39 6.91 -7.31 2.60
C HIS A 39 6.14 -6.32 3.49
N LEU A 40 4.85 -6.12 3.23
CA LEU A 40 3.99 -5.30 4.08
C LEU A 40 3.83 -5.88 5.49
N ASP A 41 3.53 -7.16 5.62
CA ASP A 41 3.39 -7.82 6.93
C ASP A 41 4.68 -7.74 7.73
N LYS A 42 5.84 -7.90 7.07
CA LYS A 42 7.15 -7.73 7.71
C LYS A 42 7.37 -6.28 8.17
N ALA A 43 7.16 -5.30 7.29
CA ALA A 43 7.35 -3.88 7.63
C ALA A 43 6.40 -3.41 8.73
N LEU A 44 5.17 -3.94 8.79
CA LEU A 44 4.22 -3.65 9.87
C LEU A 44 4.64 -4.28 11.19
N ARG A 45 5.24 -5.49 11.17
CA ARG A 45 5.84 -6.12 12.36
C ARG A 45 7.01 -5.33 12.91
N ASP A 46 7.85 -4.78 12.03
CA ASP A 46 9.00 -3.97 12.41
C ASP A 46 8.60 -2.56 12.92
N MET A 47 7.32 -2.18 12.80
CA MET A 47 6.77 -0.90 13.26
C MET A 47 6.06 -1.00 14.62
N VAL A 48 6.01 -2.18 15.24
CA VAL A 48 5.49 -2.47 16.59
C VAL A 48 6.66 -2.63 17.55
#